data_AF-A0A7W0KA80-F1
#
_entry.id   AF-A0A7W0KA80-F1
#
_cell.length_a   1.000
_cell.length_b   1.000
_cell.length_c   1.000
_cell.angle_alpha   90.00
_cell.angle_beta   90.00
_cell.angle_gamma   90.00
#
_symmetry.space_group_name_H-M   'P 1'
#
loop_
_entity.id
_entity.type
_entity.pdbx_description
1 polymer ?
#
loop_
_entity_poly.entity_id
_entity_poly.type
_entity_poly.pdbx_seq_one_letter_code
_entity_poly.pdbx_strand_id
1 'polypeptide(L)'
;TAIAAAYMNIPLAHTMGGEVTGTIDESIRHAVTKLAHVHFPANKLAAERILKMGESPETVHVVGCPRIDLVAEILRTDATDGLQAFMDREGVGVPIDINKPFLLVSQHPVTTEYGAGERQIEETLEALQLLKMPTIMLWPNVDAGSEDVARGMRKFREKHHPNIHFYKNFPVEMFIRLIDRAAVLIGNSSAHIREGEFIGAPAVNIGSRQAGRERGANIMDVGYDRHEIVEAVRRQLAHGRYPSQHIYGDGQAGPRIADILATGVLRVQKQLIY
;
A
#
# COMPACT_ATOMS: atom_id res chain seq x y z
N THR A 1 -0.90 -21.50 -2.82
CA THR A 1 -1.73 -21.52 -4.04
C THR A 1 -0.94 -21.88 -5.28
N ALA A 2 0.03 -21.06 -5.70
CA ALA A 2 0.70 -21.23 -6.99
C ALA A 2 1.32 -22.62 -7.20
N ILE A 3 2.08 -23.10 -6.22
CA ILE A 3 2.72 -24.43 -6.26
C ILE A 3 1.67 -25.54 -6.37
N ALA A 4 0.64 -25.51 -5.52
CA ALA A 4 -0.43 -26.52 -5.52
C ALA A 4 -1.17 -26.57 -6.86
N ALA A 5 -1.53 -25.40 -7.43
CA ALA A 5 -2.20 -25.33 -8.73
C ALA A 5 -1.33 -25.91 -9.85
N ALA A 6 -0.03 -25.57 -9.87
CA ALA A 6 0.91 -26.09 -10.86
C ALA A 6 1.02 -27.63 -10.80
N TYR A 7 1.14 -28.22 -9.61
CA TYR A 7 1.20 -29.69 -9.46
C TYR A 7 -0.12 -30.39 -9.78
N MET A 8 -1.24 -29.68 -9.67
CA MET A 8 -2.58 -30.22 -9.96
C MET A 8 -3.03 -29.96 -11.41
N ASN A 9 -2.16 -29.41 -12.27
CA ASN A 9 -2.51 -29.05 -13.64
C ASN A 9 -3.71 -28.08 -13.73
N ILE A 10 -3.85 -27.20 -12.73
CA ILE A 10 -4.89 -26.17 -12.68
C ILE A 10 -4.30 -24.87 -13.23
N PRO A 11 -4.86 -24.29 -14.32
CA PRO A 11 -4.44 -22.98 -14.81
C PRO A 11 -4.52 -21.92 -13.72
N LEU A 12 -3.45 -21.11 -13.63
CA LEU A 12 -3.30 -20.08 -12.61
C LEU A 12 -3.25 -18.71 -13.27
N ALA A 13 -4.20 -17.84 -12.89
CA ALA A 13 -4.17 -16.42 -13.19
C ALA A 13 -3.44 -15.66 -12.09
N HIS A 14 -2.41 -14.89 -12.45
CA HIS A 14 -1.62 -14.11 -11.50
C HIS A 14 -1.84 -12.62 -11.71
N THR A 15 -2.52 -12.01 -10.74
CA THR A 15 -2.71 -10.56 -10.67
C THR A 15 -1.54 -9.89 -9.97
N MET A 16 -1.28 -8.63 -10.30
CA MET A 16 -0.23 -7.82 -9.66
C MET A 16 1.20 -8.40 -9.78
N GLY A 17 1.44 -9.24 -10.79
CA GLY A 17 2.79 -9.70 -11.13
C GLY A 17 3.67 -8.56 -11.66
N GLY A 18 4.99 -8.78 -11.73
CA GLY A 18 5.92 -7.84 -12.36
C GLY A 18 6.22 -6.53 -11.61
N GLU A 19 5.61 -6.30 -10.45
CA GLU A 19 5.97 -5.18 -9.58
C GLU A 19 7.31 -5.42 -8.88
N VAL A 20 8.01 -4.33 -8.55
CA VAL A 20 9.26 -4.32 -7.77
C VAL A 20 8.97 -3.62 -6.45
N THR A 21 9.24 -4.30 -5.33
CA THR A 21 8.96 -3.78 -3.98
C THR A 21 10.22 -3.63 -3.14
N GLY A 22 11.34 -4.23 -3.54
CA GLY A 22 12.59 -4.19 -2.79
C GLY A 22 12.58 -5.04 -1.51
N THR A 23 11.67 -6.01 -1.41
CA THR A 23 11.50 -6.90 -0.25
C THR A 23 11.46 -8.36 -0.70
N ILE A 24 11.45 -9.31 0.24
CA ILE A 24 11.29 -10.75 -0.05
C ILE A 24 10.04 -11.07 -0.88
N ASP A 25 9.01 -10.22 -0.78
CA ASP A 25 7.77 -10.32 -1.56
C ASP A 25 8.02 -10.29 -3.07
N GLU A 26 9.09 -9.61 -3.50
CA GLU A 26 9.49 -9.53 -4.92
C GLU A 26 9.93 -10.90 -5.45
N SER A 27 10.81 -11.58 -4.71
CA SER A 27 11.26 -12.94 -5.04
C SER A 27 10.08 -13.91 -5.13
N ILE A 28 9.16 -13.83 -4.16
CA ILE A 28 7.95 -14.67 -4.14
C ILE A 28 7.06 -14.34 -5.35
N ARG A 29 6.84 -13.07 -5.65
CA ARG A 29 6.01 -12.61 -6.79
C ARG A 29 6.56 -13.07 -8.13
N HIS A 30 7.87 -12.99 -8.33
CA HIS A 30 8.50 -13.44 -9.57
C HIS A 30 8.47 -14.97 -9.69
N ALA A 31 8.66 -15.71 -8.59
CA ALA A 31 8.45 -17.16 -8.58
C ALA A 31 7.00 -17.54 -8.94
N VAL A 32 6.00 -16.86 -8.38
CA VAL A 32 4.58 -17.07 -8.72
C VAL A 32 4.32 -16.74 -10.20
N THR A 33 4.98 -15.72 -10.76
CA THR A 33 4.90 -15.41 -12.19
C THR A 33 5.36 -16.60 -13.04
N LYS A 34 6.44 -17.29 -12.66
CA LYS A 34 6.88 -18.48 -13.40
C LYS A 34 5.90 -19.65 -13.33
N LEU A 35 5.11 -19.75 -12.26
CA LEU A 35 4.08 -20.79 -12.09
C LEU A 35 2.72 -20.43 -12.73
N ALA A 36 2.49 -19.15 -13.02
CA ALA A 36 1.23 -18.66 -13.58
C ALA A 36 1.14 -18.80 -15.10
N HIS A 37 -0.07 -18.97 -15.61
CA HIS A 37 -0.35 -19.27 -17.02
C HIS A 37 -0.89 -18.04 -17.75
N VAL A 38 -1.60 -17.17 -17.03
CA VAL A 38 -2.05 -15.86 -17.52
C VAL A 38 -1.71 -14.80 -16.48
N HIS A 39 -1.32 -13.62 -16.95
CA HIS A 39 -0.76 -12.55 -16.14
C HIS A 39 -1.56 -11.27 -16.30
N PHE A 40 -1.89 -10.67 -15.16
CA PHE A 40 -2.66 -9.43 -15.06
C PHE A 40 -1.85 -8.37 -14.30
N PRO A 41 -0.79 -7.82 -14.92
CA PRO A 41 -0.04 -6.71 -14.35
C PRO A 41 -0.91 -5.44 -14.21
N ALA A 42 -0.60 -4.65 -13.18
CA ALA A 42 -1.30 -3.40 -12.92
C ALA A 42 -0.91 -2.28 -13.91
N ASN A 43 0.31 -2.31 -14.46
CA ASN A 43 0.80 -1.26 -15.33
C ASN A 43 1.78 -1.78 -16.39
N LYS A 44 2.16 -0.91 -17.34
CA LYS A 44 3.03 -1.27 -18.47
C LYS A 44 4.41 -1.71 -18.01
N LEU A 45 5.00 -1.01 -17.04
CA LEU A 45 6.32 -1.33 -16.52
C LEU A 45 6.35 -2.72 -15.88
N ALA A 46 5.30 -3.10 -15.15
CA ALA A 46 5.15 -4.43 -14.60
C ALA A 46 4.99 -5.49 -15.70
N ALA A 47 4.22 -5.22 -16.75
CA ALA A 47 4.11 -6.11 -17.91
C ALA A 47 5.46 -6.32 -18.60
N GLU A 48 6.23 -5.25 -18.83
CA GLU A 48 7.56 -5.35 -19.42
C GLU A 48 8.50 -6.26 -18.62
N ARG A 49 8.44 -6.21 -17.28
CA ARG A 49 9.23 -7.11 -16.43
C ARG A 49 8.76 -8.56 -16.57
N ILE A 50 7.46 -8.80 -16.67
CA ILE A 50 6.89 -10.13 -16.91
C ILE A 50 7.38 -10.70 -18.25
N LEU A 51 7.36 -9.89 -19.31
CA LEU A 51 7.88 -10.28 -20.62
C LEU A 51 9.38 -10.58 -20.57
N LYS A 52 10.18 -9.74 -19.90
CA LYS A 52 11.62 -9.98 -19.69
C LYS A 52 11.92 -11.25 -18.89
N MET A 53 10.98 -11.72 -18.07
CA MET A 53 11.09 -13.00 -17.36
C MET A 53 10.76 -14.21 -18.26
N GLY A 54 10.45 -14.03 -19.55
CA GLY A 54 10.22 -15.13 -20.50
C GLY A 54 8.77 -15.55 -20.68
N GLU A 55 7.83 -14.74 -20.21
CA GLU A 55 6.41 -15.01 -20.40
C GLU A 55 5.96 -14.60 -21.82
N SER A 56 5.07 -15.39 -22.41
CA SER A 56 4.55 -15.10 -23.75
C SER A 56 3.73 -13.80 -23.76
N PRO A 57 3.92 -12.88 -24.73
CA PRO A 57 3.13 -11.67 -24.84
C PRO A 57 1.63 -11.91 -24.91
N GLU A 58 1.20 -13.04 -25.47
CA GLU A 58 -0.21 -13.40 -25.60
C GLU A 58 -0.89 -13.72 -24.26
N THR A 59 -0.12 -13.98 -23.19
CA THR A 59 -0.64 -14.29 -21.86
C THR A 59 -0.49 -13.14 -20.86
N VAL A 60 0.01 -11.97 -21.31
CA VAL A 60 0.26 -10.81 -20.45
C VAL A 60 -0.68 -9.67 -20.81
N HIS A 61 -1.59 -9.32 -19.90
CA HIS A 61 -2.62 -8.32 -20.13
C HIS A 61 -2.56 -7.21 -19.08
N VAL A 62 -2.20 -5.99 -19.48
CA VAL A 62 -2.26 -4.81 -18.59
C VAL A 62 -3.70 -4.45 -18.34
N VAL A 63 -4.21 -4.73 -17.14
CA VAL A 63 -5.62 -4.54 -16.79
C VAL A 63 -5.83 -3.48 -15.71
N GLY A 64 -4.78 -3.12 -14.98
CA GLY A 64 -4.89 -2.32 -13.76
C GLY A 64 -5.01 -3.20 -12.52
N CYS A 65 -5.15 -2.56 -11.37
CA CYS A 65 -5.30 -3.22 -10.11
C CYS A 65 -6.78 -3.35 -9.70
N PRO A 66 -7.28 -4.55 -9.40
CA PRO A 66 -8.65 -4.75 -8.90
C PRO A 66 -8.97 -4.01 -7.59
N ARG A 67 -7.94 -3.68 -6.80
CA ARG A 67 -8.11 -2.86 -5.59
C ARG A 67 -8.59 -1.45 -5.92
N ILE A 68 -8.21 -0.92 -7.08
CA ILE A 68 -8.61 0.42 -7.51
C ILE A 68 -10.08 0.44 -7.96
N ASP A 69 -10.61 -0.67 -8.49
CA ASP A 69 -12.05 -0.81 -8.75
C ASP A 69 -12.86 -0.61 -7.47
N LEU A 70 -12.44 -1.26 -6.39
CA LEU A 70 -13.07 -1.13 -5.08
C LEU A 70 -12.93 0.30 -4.52
N VAL A 71 -11.76 0.94 -4.68
CA VAL A 71 -11.57 2.34 -4.31
C VAL A 71 -12.54 3.24 -5.09
N ALA A 72 -12.61 3.10 -6.41
CA ALA A 72 -13.49 3.88 -7.25
C ALA A 72 -14.98 3.66 -6.93
N GLU A 73 -15.36 2.44 -6.54
CA GLU A 73 -16.70 2.14 -6.04
C GLU A 73 -16.98 2.87 -4.72
N ILE A 74 -16.11 2.73 -3.72
CA ILE A 74 -16.31 3.35 -2.40
C ILE A 74 -16.38 4.87 -2.49
N LEU A 75 -15.49 5.51 -3.26
CA LEU A 75 -15.48 6.96 -3.44
C LEU A 75 -16.71 7.51 -4.16
N ARG A 76 -17.42 6.68 -4.95
CA ARG A 76 -18.70 7.06 -5.58
C ARG A 76 -19.88 7.00 -4.62
N THR A 77 -19.71 6.41 -3.43
CA THR A 77 -20.79 6.25 -2.46
C THR A 77 -20.68 7.27 -1.32
N ASP A 78 -21.74 8.08 -1.16
CA ASP A 78 -21.90 9.02 -0.05
C ASP A 78 -22.35 8.35 1.26
N ALA A 79 -22.25 7.02 1.35
CA ALA A 79 -22.75 6.27 2.50
C ALA A 79 -22.14 6.80 3.82
N THR A 80 -23.01 7.03 4.80
CA THR A 80 -22.62 7.26 6.19
C THR A 80 -21.82 6.05 6.64
N ASP A 81 -20.51 6.23 6.77
CA ASP A 81 -19.54 5.14 6.83
C ASP A 81 -19.38 4.51 8.21
N GLY A 82 -20.09 5.04 9.23
CA GLY A 82 -19.90 4.63 10.62
C GLY A 82 -18.45 4.80 11.10
N LEU A 83 -17.61 5.53 10.35
CA LEU A 83 -16.17 5.57 10.55
C LEU A 83 -15.83 6.24 11.87
N GLN A 84 -16.44 7.39 12.16
CA GLN A 84 -16.27 8.05 13.45
C GLN A 84 -16.74 7.15 14.60
N ALA A 85 -17.93 6.53 14.47
CA ALA A 85 -18.45 5.65 15.52
C ALA A 85 -17.60 4.39 15.73
N PHE A 86 -16.98 3.86 14.67
CA PHE A 86 -15.99 2.79 14.77
C PHE A 86 -14.74 3.28 15.50
N MET A 87 -14.22 4.44 15.11
CA MET A 87 -13.03 5.06 15.70
C MET A 87 -13.21 5.41 17.17
N ASP A 88 -14.42 5.79 17.60
CA ASP A 88 -14.73 6.11 18.99
C ASP A 88 -14.81 4.86 19.89
N ARG A 89 -15.07 3.68 19.28
CA ARG A 89 -15.20 2.40 19.97
C ARG A 89 -13.91 1.58 20.00
N GLU A 90 -13.11 1.70 18.95
CA GLU A 90 -11.91 0.90 18.73
C GLU A 90 -10.64 1.74 18.95
N GLY A 91 -9.52 1.06 19.14
CA GLY A 91 -8.23 1.74 19.29
C GLY A 91 -7.95 2.30 20.69
N VAL A 92 -6.81 2.96 20.84
CA VAL A 92 -6.38 3.61 22.09
C VAL A 92 -5.65 4.91 21.79
N GLY A 93 -5.92 5.97 22.57
CA GLY A 93 -5.24 7.25 22.45
C GLY A 93 -6.21 8.43 22.50
N VAL A 94 -5.76 9.58 22.00
CA VAL A 94 -6.56 10.80 21.99
C VAL A 94 -7.67 10.68 20.93
N PRO A 95 -8.95 11.00 21.23
CA PRO A 95 -10.01 10.99 20.21
C PRO A 95 -9.69 11.92 19.04
N ILE A 96 -9.98 11.48 17.82
CA ILE A 96 -9.72 12.24 16.58
C ILE A 96 -11.03 12.51 15.87
N ASP A 97 -11.28 13.79 15.58
CA ASP A 97 -12.37 14.25 14.73
C ASP A 97 -11.92 14.20 13.27
N ILE A 98 -12.43 13.23 12.51
CA ILE A 98 -12.05 12.99 11.10
C ILE A 98 -12.56 14.06 10.13
N ASN A 99 -13.35 15.02 10.61
CA ASN A 99 -13.77 16.18 9.81
C ASN A 99 -12.76 17.33 9.88
N LYS A 100 -11.71 17.21 10.70
CA LYS A 100 -10.60 18.14 10.79
C LYS A 100 -9.34 17.54 10.18
N PRO A 101 -8.35 18.35 9.77
CA PRO A 101 -7.09 17.83 9.24
C PRO A 101 -6.40 16.88 10.22
N PHE A 102 -6.11 15.66 9.77
CA PHE A 102 -5.37 14.65 10.53
C PHE A 102 -4.32 13.97 9.64
N LEU A 103 -3.31 13.38 10.28
CA LEU A 103 -2.29 12.55 9.63
C LEU A 103 -2.72 11.08 9.71
N LEU A 104 -2.54 10.32 8.63
CA LEU A 104 -2.75 8.88 8.61
C LEU A 104 -1.42 8.16 8.44
N VAL A 105 -1.04 7.35 9.43
CA VAL A 105 0.30 6.79 9.50
C VAL A 105 0.25 5.27 9.50
N SER A 106 1.01 4.66 8.59
CA SER A 106 1.19 3.21 8.52
C SER A 106 2.61 2.88 8.07
N GLN A 107 3.40 2.36 9.00
CA GLN A 107 4.79 1.97 8.78
C GLN A 107 5.00 0.52 9.20
N HIS A 108 5.50 -0.27 8.25
CA HIS A 108 5.78 -1.68 8.40
C HIS A 108 7.30 -1.92 8.49
N PRO A 109 7.74 -3.01 9.12
CA PRO A 109 9.16 -3.39 9.12
C PRO A 109 9.65 -3.65 7.68
N VAL A 110 10.95 -3.46 7.48
CA VAL A 110 11.65 -3.89 6.28
C VAL A 110 12.46 -5.14 6.64
N THR A 111 12.09 -6.28 6.07
CA THR A 111 12.63 -7.58 6.48
C THR A 111 14.15 -7.72 6.28
N THR A 112 14.72 -6.95 5.35
CA THR A 112 16.16 -6.90 5.08
C THR A 112 16.93 -5.95 6.01
N GLU A 113 16.24 -5.12 6.79
CA GLU A 113 16.81 -4.14 7.73
C GLU A 113 16.62 -4.60 9.18
N TYR A 114 16.94 -5.87 9.43
CA TYR A 114 16.73 -6.53 10.71
C TYR A 114 17.35 -5.77 11.89
N GLY A 115 16.58 -5.62 12.98
CA GLY A 115 17.00 -4.92 14.20
C GLY A 115 16.91 -3.39 14.14
N ALA A 116 16.68 -2.79 12.97
CA ALA A 116 16.54 -1.33 12.85
C ALA A 116 15.11 -0.82 13.14
N GLY A 117 14.11 -1.70 13.11
CA GLY A 117 12.69 -1.33 13.13
C GLY A 117 12.27 -0.47 14.33
N GLU A 118 12.83 -0.72 15.52
CA GLU A 118 12.52 0.05 16.73
C GLU A 118 13.01 1.50 16.61
N ARG A 119 14.26 1.70 16.17
CA ARG A 119 14.82 3.05 15.93
C ARG A 119 14.05 3.77 14.83
N GLN A 120 13.74 3.08 13.74
CA GLN A 120 13.06 3.67 12.58
C GLN A 120 11.67 4.19 12.91
N ILE A 121 10.91 3.45 13.73
CA ILE A 121 9.58 3.92 14.14
C ILE A 121 9.68 5.03 15.18
N GLU A 122 10.70 5.01 16.05
CA GLU A 122 10.94 6.07 17.03
C GLU A 122 11.19 7.42 16.33
N GLU A 123 11.99 7.46 15.27
CA GLU A 123 12.19 8.68 14.47
C GLU A 123 10.89 9.22 13.86
N THR A 124 10.04 8.33 13.33
CA THR A 124 8.71 8.72 12.82
C THR A 124 7.83 9.29 13.94
N LEU A 125 7.80 8.65 15.12
CA LEU A 125 6.98 9.09 16.25
C LEU A 125 7.45 10.44 16.81
N GLU A 126 8.77 10.65 16.87
CA GLU A 126 9.39 11.92 17.25
C GLU A 126 9.06 13.03 16.24
N ALA A 127 9.06 12.73 14.93
CA ALA A 127 8.60 13.66 13.90
C ALA A 127 7.12 14.06 14.12
N LEU A 128 6.25 13.09 14.42
CA LEU A 128 4.83 13.35 14.72
C LEU A 128 4.66 14.23 15.96
N GLN A 129 5.49 14.07 16.98
CA GLN A 129 5.49 14.91 18.17
C GLN A 129 5.86 16.37 17.87
N LEU A 130 6.79 16.60 16.91
CA LEU A 130 7.14 17.94 16.44
C LEU A 130 6.04 18.57 15.59
N LEU A 131 5.30 17.76 14.82
CA LEU A 131 4.17 18.20 14.00
C LEU A 131 2.94 18.59 14.84
N LYS A 132 2.72 17.92 15.98
CA LYS A 132 1.61 18.17 16.93
C LYS A 132 0.20 18.10 16.30
N MET A 133 0.05 17.39 15.19
CA MET A 133 -1.25 17.21 14.53
C MET A 133 -1.99 15.97 15.05
N PRO A 134 -3.34 15.98 15.03
CA PRO A 134 -4.13 14.77 15.25
C PRO A 134 -3.67 13.68 14.29
N THR A 135 -3.35 12.50 14.82
CA THR A 135 -2.72 11.45 14.03
C THR A 135 -3.36 10.11 14.28
N ILE A 136 -3.86 9.48 13.23
CA ILE A 136 -4.32 8.09 13.24
C ILE A 136 -3.11 7.22 12.87
N MET A 137 -2.70 6.35 13.79
CA MET A 137 -1.55 5.46 13.61
C MET A 137 -2.00 4.01 13.58
N LEU A 138 -1.73 3.31 12.48
CA LEU A 138 -1.99 1.87 12.36
C LEU A 138 -0.83 1.05 12.92
N TRP A 139 -1.15 -0.12 13.46
CA TRP A 139 -0.15 -1.13 13.80
C TRP A 139 0.61 -1.63 12.56
N PRO A 140 1.87 -2.08 12.73
CA PRO A 140 2.60 -2.75 11.67
C PRO A 140 1.89 -4.05 11.26
N ASN A 141 2.35 -4.62 10.14
CA ASN A 141 1.82 -5.89 9.65
C ASN A 141 2.38 -7.06 10.51
N VAL A 142 2.34 -8.28 10.00
CA VAL A 142 2.80 -9.48 10.71
C VAL A 142 4.15 -9.99 10.18
N ASP A 143 4.86 -9.17 9.39
CA ASP A 143 6.14 -9.56 8.81
C ASP A 143 7.25 -9.64 9.87
N ALA A 144 8.36 -10.29 9.53
CA ALA A 144 9.54 -10.31 10.40
C ALA A 144 10.00 -8.87 10.73
N GLY A 145 10.27 -8.60 12.01
CA GLY A 145 10.60 -7.26 12.52
C GLY A 145 9.41 -6.44 13.01
N SER A 146 8.16 -6.91 12.83
CA SER A 146 6.97 -6.18 13.29
C SER A 146 6.95 -5.96 14.80
N GLU A 147 7.53 -6.89 15.56
CA GLU A 147 7.63 -6.76 17.01
C GLU A 147 8.55 -5.62 17.44
N ASP A 148 9.61 -5.31 16.69
CA ASP A 148 10.49 -4.18 17.01
C ASP A 148 9.77 -2.85 16.76
N VAL A 149 9.04 -2.75 15.65
CA VAL A 149 8.18 -1.59 15.35
C VAL A 149 7.11 -1.42 16.44
N ALA A 150 6.40 -2.49 16.78
CA ALA A 150 5.37 -2.45 17.84
C ALA A 150 5.97 -2.12 19.21
N ARG A 151 7.19 -2.58 19.52
CA ARG A 151 7.89 -2.26 20.77
C ARG A 151 8.23 -0.77 20.85
N GLY A 152 8.77 -0.19 19.78
CA GLY A 152 9.04 1.24 19.70
C GLY A 152 7.79 2.09 19.92
N MET A 153 6.69 1.73 19.26
CA MET A 153 5.39 2.40 19.44
C MET A 153 4.88 2.33 20.89
N ARG A 154 4.97 1.16 21.53
CA ARG A 154 4.56 1.01 22.94
C ARG A 154 5.44 1.84 23.87
N LYS A 155 6.77 1.73 23.75
CA LYS A 155 7.72 2.51 24.58
C LYS A 155 7.48 4.01 24.47
N PHE A 156 7.29 4.50 23.24
CA PHE A 156 7.01 5.90 22.98
C PHE A 156 5.71 6.35 23.67
N ARG A 157 4.63 5.57 23.57
CA ARG A 157 3.36 5.87 24.22
C ARG A 157 3.45 5.89 25.75
N GLU A 158 4.27 5.04 26.37
CA GLU A 158 4.44 5.07 27.83
C GLU A 158 5.26 6.28 28.30
N LYS A 159 6.14 6.81 27.44
CA LYS A 159 7.02 7.95 27.75
C LYS A 159 6.38 9.30 27.43
N HIS A 160 5.42 9.34 26.52
CA HIS A 160 4.83 10.57 25.97
C HIS A 160 3.30 10.51 25.96
N HIS A 161 2.64 11.68 25.94
CA HIS A 161 1.20 11.79 25.70
C HIS A 161 0.94 12.40 24.32
N PRO A 162 1.19 11.66 23.23
CA PRO A 162 1.13 12.23 21.90
C PRO A 162 -0.31 12.45 21.44
N ASN A 163 -0.51 13.37 20.50
CA ASN A 163 -1.79 13.59 19.82
C ASN A 163 -2.05 12.48 18.77
N ILE A 164 -1.94 11.23 19.20
CA ILE A 164 -2.00 10.04 18.35
C ILE A 164 -3.09 9.10 18.89
N HIS A 165 -3.90 8.57 17.98
CA HIS A 165 -4.81 7.47 18.23
C HIS A 165 -4.34 6.23 17.46
N PHE A 166 -4.19 5.12 18.18
CA PHE A 166 -3.61 3.89 17.64
C PHE A 166 -4.69 2.86 17.35
N TYR A 167 -4.65 2.27 16.15
CA TYR A 167 -5.58 1.25 15.68
C TYR A 167 -4.84 0.00 15.19
N LYS A 168 -5.44 -1.18 15.40
CA LYS A 168 -4.87 -2.43 14.89
C LYS A 168 -5.08 -2.57 13.38
N ASN A 169 -6.32 -2.41 12.96
CA ASN A 169 -6.72 -2.46 11.55
C ASN A 169 -8.03 -1.69 11.37
N PHE A 170 -8.41 -1.51 10.11
CA PHE A 170 -9.71 -1.01 9.70
C PHE A 170 -10.31 -1.95 8.65
N PRO A 171 -11.65 -2.09 8.59
CA PRO A 171 -12.32 -2.58 7.40
C PRO A 171 -11.88 -1.78 6.16
N VAL A 172 -11.85 -2.44 5.00
CA VAL A 172 -11.35 -1.82 3.77
C VAL A 172 -12.10 -0.54 3.41
N GLU A 173 -13.42 -0.52 3.53
CA GLU A 173 -14.23 0.63 3.17
C GLU A 173 -13.88 1.84 4.05
N MET A 174 -13.73 1.60 5.34
CA MET A 174 -13.34 2.61 6.33
C MET A 174 -11.92 3.13 6.07
N PHE A 175 -10.98 2.24 5.77
CA PHE A 175 -9.59 2.62 5.49
C PHE A 175 -9.46 3.50 4.24
N ILE A 176 -10.20 3.18 3.17
CA ILE A 176 -10.20 4.00 1.95
C ILE A 176 -10.76 5.39 2.22
N ARG A 177 -11.81 5.51 3.03
CA ARG A 177 -12.36 6.81 3.45
C ARG A 177 -11.40 7.60 4.35
N LEU A 178 -10.62 6.92 5.19
CA LEU A 178 -9.54 7.56 5.93
C LEU A 178 -8.47 8.13 5.00
N ILE A 179 -8.06 7.38 3.97
CA ILE A 179 -7.11 7.88 2.98
C ILE A 179 -7.67 9.12 2.26
N ASP A 180 -8.95 9.09 1.90
CA ASP A 180 -9.61 10.21 1.23
C ASP A 180 -9.74 11.46 2.12
N ARG A 181 -9.87 11.31 3.45
CA ARG A 181 -9.98 12.44 4.39
C ARG A 181 -8.64 12.89 4.98
N ALA A 182 -7.60 12.06 4.92
CA ALA A 182 -6.31 12.36 5.51
C ALA A 182 -5.67 13.59 4.85
N ALA A 183 -5.06 14.45 5.68
CA ALA A 183 -4.30 15.59 5.17
C ALA A 183 -2.99 15.14 4.54
N VAL A 184 -2.29 14.19 5.17
CA VAL A 184 -1.08 13.54 4.64
C VAL A 184 -1.03 12.09 5.10
N LEU A 185 -0.68 11.20 4.19
CA LEU A 185 -0.34 9.80 4.46
C LEU A 185 1.15 9.68 4.79
N ILE A 186 1.54 8.96 5.85
CA ILE A 186 2.94 8.88 6.29
C ILE A 186 3.32 7.43 6.57
N GLY A 187 4.52 7.03 6.19
CA GLY A 187 5.07 5.70 6.47
C GLY A 187 5.48 5.01 5.18
N ASN A 188 5.24 3.71 5.04
CA ASN A 188 5.75 2.95 3.90
C ASN A 188 4.77 1.88 3.37
N SER A 189 3.48 2.09 3.65
CA SER A 189 2.40 1.25 3.14
C SER A 189 2.27 1.37 1.62
N SER A 190 2.01 0.24 0.94
CA SER A 190 1.70 0.27 -0.49
C SER A 190 0.43 1.06 -0.80
N ALA A 191 -0.44 1.24 0.19
CA ALA A 191 -1.67 2.00 0.04
C ALA A 191 -1.43 3.47 -0.26
N HIS A 192 -0.34 4.04 0.24
CA HIS A 192 0.01 5.44 -0.02
C HIS A 192 0.36 5.66 -1.50
N ILE A 193 0.93 4.63 -2.14
CA ILE A 193 1.38 4.67 -3.54
C ILE A 193 0.24 4.33 -4.50
N ARG A 194 -0.53 3.28 -4.21
CA ARG A 194 -1.54 2.75 -5.16
C ARG A 194 -2.90 3.39 -4.97
N GLU A 195 -3.47 3.28 -3.78
CA GLU A 195 -4.75 3.91 -3.46
C GLU A 195 -4.59 5.44 -3.34
N GLY A 196 -3.49 5.91 -2.74
CA GLY A 196 -3.21 7.33 -2.53
C GLY A 196 -3.08 8.15 -3.82
N GLU A 197 -2.45 7.61 -4.88
CA GLU A 197 -2.35 8.33 -6.16
C GLU A 197 -3.73 8.47 -6.84
N PHE A 198 -4.56 7.44 -6.73
CA PHE A 198 -5.87 7.43 -7.37
C PHE A 198 -6.81 8.40 -6.65
N ILE A 199 -6.70 8.44 -5.32
CA ILE A 199 -7.43 9.38 -4.47
C ILE A 199 -6.87 10.81 -4.60
N GLY A 200 -5.59 10.98 -4.96
CA GLY A 200 -4.90 12.27 -4.94
C GLY A 200 -4.53 12.71 -3.52
N ALA A 201 -4.33 11.76 -2.60
CA ALA A 201 -3.97 12.03 -1.22
C ALA A 201 -2.45 12.31 -1.10
N PRO A 202 -2.02 13.43 -0.49
CA PRO A 202 -0.61 13.72 -0.29
C PRO A 202 0.06 12.64 0.57
N ALA A 203 1.26 12.21 0.22
CA ALA A 203 1.95 11.16 0.97
C ALA A 203 3.45 11.41 1.13
N VAL A 204 3.96 11.00 2.30
CA VAL A 204 5.38 10.92 2.62
C VAL A 204 5.75 9.44 2.76
N ASN A 205 6.53 8.92 1.82
CA ASN A 205 7.04 7.55 1.84
C ASN A 205 8.39 7.52 2.58
N ILE A 206 8.49 6.69 3.63
CA ILE A 206 9.65 6.63 4.53
C ILE A 206 10.46 5.36 4.24
N GLY A 207 11.75 5.54 4.00
CA GLY A 207 12.72 4.46 3.91
C GLY A 207 12.70 3.69 2.59
N SER A 208 13.28 2.48 2.61
CA SER A 208 13.59 1.71 1.40
C SER A 208 12.40 0.90 0.86
N ARG A 209 11.42 0.59 1.72
CA ARG A 209 10.24 -0.17 1.30
C ARG A 209 9.51 0.62 0.22
N GLN A 210 9.10 -0.08 -0.83
CA GLN A 210 8.47 0.47 -2.05
C GLN A 210 9.41 1.21 -3.01
N ALA A 211 10.73 1.33 -2.78
CA ALA A 211 11.62 2.13 -3.63
C ALA A 211 11.54 1.85 -5.15
N GLY A 212 11.27 0.60 -5.56
CA GLY A 212 11.17 0.20 -6.97
C GLY A 212 9.80 0.36 -7.64
N ARG A 213 8.78 0.81 -6.89
CA ARG A 213 7.44 1.06 -7.43
C ARG A 213 7.39 2.35 -8.25
N GLU A 214 6.51 2.36 -9.24
CA GLU A 214 6.19 3.58 -9.98
C GLU A 214 5.52 4.59 -9.03
N ARG A 215 5.78 5.89 -9.23
CA ARG A 215 5.41 6.95 -8.30
C ARG A 215 4.41 7.90 -8.94
N GLY A 216 3.32 8.15 -8.23
CA GLY A 216 2.46 9.28 -8.53
C GLY A 216 3.05 10.60 -8.04
N ALA A 217 2.54 11.72 -8.55
CA ALA A 217 2.98 13.07 -8.15
C ALA A 217 2.71 13.38 -6.67
N ASN A 218 1.82 12.62 -6.03
CA ASN A 218 1.43 12.78 -4.63
C ASN A 218 2.49 12.28 -3.63
N ILE A 219 3.53 11.58 -4.07
CA ILE A 219 4.53 10.95 -3.19
C ILE A 219 5.78 11.82 -3.01
N MET A 220 6.21 11.99 -1.76
CA MET A 220 7.52 12.52 -1.39
C MET A 220 8.30 11.46 -0.61
N ASP A 221 9.43 10.99 -1.14
CA ASP A 221 10.27 10.00 -0.48
C ASP A 221 11.26 10.69 0.49
N VAL A 222 11.44 10.11 1.68
CA VAL A 222 12.39 10.57 2.72
C VAL A 222 13.11 9.40 3.37
N GLY A 223 14.26 9.69 4.02
CA GLY A 223 14.92 8.74 4.89
C GLY A 223 14.19 8.56 6.23
N TYR A 224 14.87 7.93 7.19
CA TYR A 224 14.37 7.77 8.56
C TYR A 224 14.74 8.93 9.48
N ASP A 225 15.25 10.05 8.95
CA ASP A 225 15.55 11.22 9.77
C ASP A 225 14.27 11.99 10.13
N ARG A 226 14.05 12.24 11.43
CA ARG A 226 12.82 12.93 11.89
C ARG A 226 12.66 14.32 11.30
N HIS A 227 13.74 15.06 11.03
CA HIS A 227 13.66 16.41 10.50
C HIS A 227 13.28 16.41 9.02
N GLU A 228 13.83 15.47 8.24
CA GLU A 228 13.39 15.21 6.87
C GLU A 228 11.89 14.87 6.81
N ILE A 229 11.42 13.99 7.71
CA ILE A 229 10.00 13.62 7.79
C ILE A 229 9.14 14.85 8.10
N VAL A 230 9.50 15.65 9.10
CA VAL A 230 8.77 16.88 9.46
C VAL A 230 8.70 17.86 8.29
N GLU A 231 9.82 18.07 7.60
CA GLU A 231 9.88 18.98 6.47
C GLU A 231 8.99 18.50 5.32
N ALA A 232 9.09 17.22 4.96
CA ALA A 232 8.29 16.63 3.90
C ALA A 232 6.78 16.70 4.20
N VAL A 233 6.38 16.39 5.44
CA VAL A 233 4.98 16.50 5.86
C VAL A 233 4.49 17.94 5.77
N ARG A 234 5.29 18.93 6.22
CA ARG A 234 4.92 20.35 6.10
C ARG A 234 4.76 20.80 4.66
N ARG A 235 5.63 20.33 3.75
CA ARG A 235 5.50 20.62 2.31
C ARG A 235 4.23 20.00 1.73
N GLN A 236 3.93 18.75 2.08
CA GLN A 236 2.70 18.08 1.64
C GLN A 236 1.42 18.76 2.18
N LEU A 237 1.44 19.21 3.44
CA LEU A 237 0.35 19.99 4.03
C LEU A 237 0.15 21.33 3.32
N ALA A 238 1.24 22.03 2.98
CA ALA A 238 1.18 23.30 2.27
C ALA A 238 0.69 23.16 0.83
N HIS A 239 1.04 22.04 0.17
CA HIS A 239 0.55 21.73 -1.18
C HIS A 239 -0.92 21.33 -1.19
N GLY A 240 -1.33 20.46 -0.25
CA GLY A 240 -2.66 19.85 -0.25
C GLY A 240 -2.82 18.80 -1.34
N ARG A 241 -4.07 18.48 -1.69
CA ARG A 241 -4.40 17.36 -2.59
C ARG A 241 -3.81 17.50 -3.99
N TYR A 242 -3.55 16.34 -4.60
CA TYR A 242 -3.06 16.22 -5.97
C TYR A 242 -4.19 15.80 -6.91
N PRO A 243 -4.09 16.07 -8.22
CA PRO A 243 -4.93 15.43 -9.22
C PRO A 243 -4.81 13.90 -9.14
N SER A 244 -5.93 13.21 -9.32
CA SER A 244 -5.97 11.75 -9.43
C SER A 244 -5.07 11.26 -10.56
N GLN A 245 -4.35 10.16 -10.32
CA GLN A 245 -3.56 9.45 -11.32
C GLN A 245 -3.96 7.98 -11.38
N HIS A 246 -3.73 7.35 -12.54
CA HIS A 246 -4.21 6.00 -12.85
C HIS A 246 -3.07 5.02 -13.16
N ILE A 247 -1.91 5.19 -12.50
CA ILE A 247 -0.73 4.34 -12.76
C ILE A 247 -1.07 2.90 -12.42
N TYR A 248 -1.73 2.68 -11.29
CA TYR A 248 -2.12 1.35 -10.82
C TYR A 248 -3.54 0.93 -11.24
N GLY A 249 -4.28 1.76 -11.97
CA GLY A 249 -5.60 1.40 -12.49
C GLY A 249 -6.56 2.57 -12.59
N ASP A 250 -7.61 2.36 -13.38
CA ASP A 250 -8.70 3.32 -13.66
C ASP A 250 -10.05 2.84 -13.09
N GLY A 251 -10.02 1.80 -12.26
CA GLY A 251 -11.21 1.22 -11.64
C GLY A 251 -12.02 0.29 -12.55
N GLN A 252 -11.40 -0.28 -13.58
CA GLN A 252 -12.02 -1.22 -14.53
C GLN A 252 -11.24 -2.54 -14.67
N ALA A 253 -10.37 -2.89 -13.72
CA ALA A 253 -9.53 -4.08 -13.81
C ALA A 253 -10.34 -5.39 -13.72
N GLY A 254 -11.32 -5.46 -12.82
CA GLY A 254 -12.19 -6.61 -12.61
C GLY A 254 -12.96 -7.02 -13.86
N PRO A 255 -13.72 -6.10 -14.49
CA PRO A 255 -14.41 -6.38 -15.76
C PRO A 255 -13.46 -6.86 -16.87
N ARG A 256 -12.27 -6.24 -17.02
CA ARG A 256 -11.26 -6.67 -18.01
C ARG A 256 -10.75 -8.08 -17.73
N ILE A 257 -10.43 -8.39 -16.48
CA ILE A 257 -9.96 -9.72 -16.08
C ILE A 257 -11.04 -10.76 -16.36
N ALA A 258 -12.30 -10.48 -16.01
CA ALA A 258 -13.41 -11.38 -16.24
C ALA A 258 -13.63 -11.68 -17.73
N ASP A 259 -13.58 -10.65 -18.58
CA ASP A 259 -13.72 -10.78 -20.03
C ASP A 259 -12.60 -11.64 -20.64
N ILE A 260 -11.35 -11.39 -20.25
CA ILE A 260 -10.18 -12.17 -20.73
C ILE A 260 -10.28 -13.63 -20.28
N LEU A 261 -10.70 -13.89 -19.03
CA LEU A 261 -10.85 -15.26 -18.53
C LEU A 261 -12.04 -16.00 -19.16
N ALA A 262 -13.11 -15.29 -19.53
CA ALA A 262 -14.30 -15.88 -20.14
C ALA A 262 -14.07 -16.23 -21.63
N THR A 263 -13.22 -15.47 -22.33
CA THR A 263 -13.02 -15.59 -23.78
C THR A 263 -11.67 -16.20 -24.17
N GLY A 264 -10.68 -16.18 -23.26
CA GLY A 264 -9.32 -16.63 -23.51
C GLY A 264 -9.15 -18.15 -23.50
N VAL A 265 -8.19 -18.64 -24.28
CA VAL A 265 -7.79 -20.05 -24.26
C VAL A 265 -6.70 -20.24 -23.20
N LEU A 266 -7.05 -20.91 -22.09
CA LEU A 266 -6.09 -21.25 -21.03
C LEU A 266 -5.40 -22.58 -21.34
N ARG A 267 -4.08 -22.54 -21.55
CA ARG A 267 -3.25 -23.75 -21.73
C ARG A 267 -2.63 -24.15 -20.41
N VAL A 268 -2.75 -25.42 -20.04
CA VAL A 268 -2.13 -26.00 -18.83
C VAL A 268 -0.62 -26.18 -19.02
N GLN A 269 -0.19 -26.63 -20.21
CA GLN A 269 1.22 -26.75 -20.51
C GLN A 269 1.80 -25.36 -20.79
N LYS A 270 2.76 -24.95 -19.96
CA LYS A 270 3.49 -23.70 -20.10
C LYS A 270 4.89 -23.95 -20.67
N GLN A 271 5.31 -23.12 -21.61
CA GLN A 271 6.68 -23.07 -22.13
C GLN A 271 7.15 -21.60 -22.15
N LEU A 272 8.38 -21.37 -21.69
CA LEU A 272 8.98 -20.04 -21.67
C LEU A 272 9.60 -19.72 -23.03
N ILE A 273 9.59 -18.45 -23.44
CA ILE A 273 9.88 -18.04 -24.81
C ILE A 273 11.24 -17.32 -25.01
N TYR A 274 12.13 -17.35 -24.01
CA TYR A 274 13.49 -16.82 -24.14
C TYR A 274 14.47 -17.82 -24.74
#